data_AF-A0A9K3DN41-F1
#
_entry.id   AF-A0A9K3DN41-F1
#
_cell.length_a   1.000
_cell.length_b   1.000
_cell.length_c   1.000
_cell.angle_alpha   90.00
_cell.angle_beta   90.00
_cell.angle_gamma   90.00
#
_symmetry.space_group_name_H-M   'P 1'
#
loop_
_entity.id
_entity.type
_entity.pdbx_description
1 polymer ?
#
loop_
_entity_poly.entity_id
_entity_poly.type
_entity_poly.pdbx_seq_one_letter_code
_entity_poly.pdbx_strand_id
1 'polypeptide(L)'
;MGYPSGKKQTILVFVNFTDIMSKNTNQPKRETEFALNALMEIPSQYQATVELNLLGAQTGYSPGTVPLPPPFAGNPHEMPTSSSSTNDNKVSVCPICLTRPKDLTFGCGHQTCCECGVELSYCPFCGNLIQTKVVLR
;
A
#
# COMPACT_ATOMS: atom_id res chain seq x y z
N MET A 1 -1.32 18.30 -28.02
CA MET A 1 -0.19 17.39 -28.28
C MET A 1 -0.74 16.07 -28.79
N GLY A 2 -0.56 15.76 -30.07
CA GLY A 2 -1.02 14.51 -30.66
C GLY A 2 -0.03 13.37 -30.37
N TYR A 3 -0.52 12.26 -29.81
CA TYR A 3 0.23 11.02 -29.79
C TYR A 3 0.38 10.51 -31.24
N PRO A 4 1.58 10.19 -31.73
CA PRO A 4 1.73 9.61 -33.05
C PRO A 4 1.10 8.21 -33.05
N SER A 5 0.05 8.06 -33.86
CA SER A 5 -0.61 6.79 -34.16
C SER A 5 0.39 5.74 -34.61
N GLY A 6 0.40 4.58 -33.96
CA GLY A 6 0.80 3.33 -34.63
C GLY A 6 1.72 2.38 -33.85
N LYS A 7 2.44 2.82 -32.81
CA LYS A 7 3.22 1.90 -31.96
C LYS A 7 2.55 1.79 -30.61
N LYS A 8 1.84 0.69 -30.35
CA LYS A 8 1.39 0.33 -29.00
C LYS A 8 2.64 -0.02 -28.17
N GLN A 9 3.38 0.97 -27.69
CA GLN A 9 4.45 0.74 -26.74
C GLN A 9 3.79 0.53 -25.39
N THR A 10 3.68 -0.72 -24.96
CA THR A 10 3.11 -1.07 -23.66
C THR A 10 4.04 -0.51 -22.58
N ILE A 11 3.57 0.49 -21.83
CA ILE A 11 4.31 1.09 -20.70
C ILE A 11 4.17 0.28 -19.41
N LEU A 12 3.25 -0.69 -19.38
CA LEU A 12 2.90 -1.48 -18.22
C LEU A 12 3.02 -2.97 -18.56
N VAL A 13 3.94 -3.65 -17.89
CA VAL A 13 4.06 -5.11 -17.96
C VAL A 13 3.37 -5.72 -16.77
N PHE A 14 2.53 -6.72 -17.00
CA PHE A 14 2.00 -7.57 -15.94
C PHE A 14 2.77 -8.90 -15.95
N VAL A 15 3.28 -9.30 -14.79
CA VAL A 15 3.96 -10.59 -14.60
C VAL A 15 3.22 -11.39 -13.55
N ASN A 16 2.71 -12.57 -13.92
CA ASN A 16 2.07 -13.47 -12.96
C ASN A 16 3.14 -14.28 -12.21
N PHE A 17 3.53 -13.77 -11.03
CA PHE A 17 4.52 -14.42 -10.18
C PHE A 17 4.10 -15.83 -9.76
N THR A 18 2.85 -16.02 -9.36
CA THR A 18 2.33 -17.31 -8.86
C THR A 18 2.38 -18.38 -9.95
N ASP A 19 1.99 -18.03 -11.17
CA ASP A 19 2.03 -18.96 -12.30
C ASP A 19 3.45 -19.38 -12.64
N ILE A 20 4.42 -18.46 -12.60
CA ILE A 20 5.84 -18.77 -12.86
C ILE A 20 6.41 -19.63 -11.73
N MET A 21 6.12 -19.27 -10.47
CA MET A 21 6.68 -19.96 -9.32
C MET A 21 6.04 -21.33 -9.06
N SER A 22 4.82 -21.58 -9.53
CA SER A 22 4.15 -22.88 -9.38
C SER A 22 4.62 -23.95 -10.37
N LYS A 23 5.44 -23.60 -11.38
CA LYS A 23 5.95 -24.55 -12.38
C LYS A 23 6.85 -25.60 -11.75
N ASN A 24 6.71 -26.85 -12.21
CA ASN A 24 7.56 -27.97 -11.81
C ASN A 24 8.94 -27.92 -12.51
N THR A 25 9.75 -26.91 -12.18
CA THR A 25 11.12 -26.75 -12.67
C THR A 25 12.03 -26.25 -11.55
N ASN A 26 13.35 -26.37 -11.74
CA ASN A 26 14.31 -25.90 -10.75
C ASN A 26 14.16 -24.41 -10.48
N GLN A 27 14.32 -23.99 -9.23
CA GLN A 27 14.22 -22.60 -8.78
C GLN A 27 14.98 -21.57 -9.66
N PRO A 28 16.26 -21.76 -10.03
CA PRO A 28 16.96 -20.78 -10.86
C PRO A 28 16.29 -20.58 -12.23
N LYS A 29 15.61 -21.61 -12.75
CA LYS A 29 14.88 -21.51 -14.02
C LYS A 29 13.61 -20.67 -13.86
N ARG A 30 12.88 -20.82 -12.75
CA ARG A 30 11.69 -20.00 -12.43
C ARG A 30 12.08 -18.54 -12.17
N GLU A 31 13.17 -18.29 -11.46
CA GLU A 31 13.70 -16.95 -11.22
C GLU A 31 14.15 -16.27 -12.52
N THR A 32 14.87 -17.01 -13.38
CA THR A 32 15.25 -16.51 -14.71
C THR A 32 14.04 -16.18 -15.55
N GLU A 33 13.02 -17.04 -15.54
CA GLU A 33 11.77 -16.79 -16.25
C GLU A 33 11.03 -15.56 -15.72
N PHE A 34 10.96 -15.40 -14.40
CA PHE A 34 10.36 -14.21 -13.77
C PHE A 34 11.11 -12.94 -14.18
N ALA A 35 12.44 -12.93 -14.05
CA ALA A 35 13.28 -11.79 -14.42
C ALA A 35 13.13 -11.44 -15.91
N LEU A 36 13.11 -12.44 -16.79
CA LEU A 36 12.92 -12.23 -18.22
C LEU A 36 11.56 -11.61 -18.51
N ASN A 37 10.47 -12.16 -17.97
CA ASN A 37 9.13 -11.58 -18.18
C ASN A 37 8.99 -10.18 -17.59
N ALA A 38 9.66 -9.88 -16.47
CA ALA A 38 9.60 -8.56 -15.83
C ALA A 38 10.43 -7.49 -16.54
N LEU A 39 11.55 -7.88 -17.17
CA LEU A 39 12.57 -6.92 -17.62
C LEU A 39 12.67 -6.76 -19.13
N MET A 40 12.18 -7.72 -19.93
CA MET A 40 12.44 -7.72 -21.38
C MET A 40 11.84 -6.53 -22.13
N GLU A 41 10.76 -5.92 -21.63
CA GLU A 41 10.19 -4.75 -22.27
C GLU A 41 10.90 -3.43 -21.89
N ILE A 42 11.63 -3.41 -20.77
CA ILE A 42 12.26 -2.20 -20.21
C ILE A 42 13.21 -1.53 -21.21
N PRO A 43 14.11 -2.23 -21.94
CA PRO A 43 14.99 -1.58 -22.91
C PRO A 43 14.23 -0.82 -24.00
N SER A 44 13.15 -1.40 -24.52
CA SER A 44 12.33 -0.77 -25.56
C SER A 44 11.52 0.41 -25.03
N GLN A 45 11.00 0.30 -23.80
CA GLN A 45 10.30 1.38 -23.12
C GLN A 45 11.24 2.56 -22.85
N TYR A 46 12.46 2.28 -22.38
CA TYR A 46 13.50 3.30 -22.19
C TYR A 46 13.77 4.05 -23.50
N GLN A 47 14.02 3.34 -24.60
CA GLN A 47 14.24 3.97 -25.90
C GLN A 47 13.06 4.84 -26.33
N ALA A 48 11.82 4.40 -26.14
CA ALA A 48 10.64 5.21 -26.42
C ALA A 48 10.60 6.50 -25.57
N THR A 49 10.98 6.44 -24.28
CA THR A 49 11.04 7.65 -23.43
C THR A 49 12.14 8.63 -23.84
N VAL A 50 13.26 8.13 -24.42
CA VAL A 50 14.31 8.95 -25.02
C VAL A 50 13.77 9.66 -26.28
N GLU A 51 13.15 8.92 -27.22
CA GLU A 51 12.60 9.46 -28.46
C GLU A 51 11.51 10.51 -28.22
N LEU A 52 10.69 10.30 -27.18
CA LEU A 52 9.64 11.23 -26.78
C LEU A 52 10.13 12.42 -25.92
N ASN A 53 11.44 12.52 -25.65
CA ASN A 53 12.06 13.54 -24.79
C ASN A 53 11.38 13.67 -23.41
N LEU A 54 10.95 12.55 -22.84
CA LEU A 54 10.34 12.51 -21.50
C LEU A 54 11.39 12.47 -20.38
N LEU A 55 12.60 12.01 -20.69
CA LEU A 55 13.69 11.95 -19.73
C LEU A 55 14.18 13.35 -19.36
N GLY A 56 14.12 13.68 -18.06
CA GLY A 56 14.54 14.97 -17.54
C GLY A 56 13.57 16.13 -17.81
N ALA A 57 12.50 15.91 -18.58
CA ALA A 57 11.48 16.91 -18.84
C ALA A 57 10.41 16.89 -17.72
N GLN A 58 10.10 18.05 -17.15
CA GLN A 58 8.96 18.17 -16.24
C GLN A 58 7.68 18.34 -17.06
N THR A 59 6.98 17.24 -17.32
CA THR A 59 5.73 17.24 -18.09
C THR A 59 4.53 17.00 -17.17
N GLY A 60 3.61 17.95 -17.10
CA GLY A 60 2.32 17.79 -16.42
C GLY A 60 2.28 18.24 -14.94
N TYR A 61 1.16 17.93 -14.29
CA TYR A 61 0.90 18.21 -12.88
C TYR A 61 0.95 16.88 -12.10
N SER A 62 1.99 16.67 -11.30
CA SER A 62 1.99 15.61 -10.30
C SER A 62 1.15 16.10 -9.11
N PRO A 63 0.00 15.48 -8.78
CA PRO A 63 -0.63 15.77 -7.50
C PRO A 63 0.41 15.48 -6.43
N GLY A 64 0.66 16.44 -5.54
CA GLY A 64 1.69 16.36 -4.50
C GLY A 64 1.34 15.31 -3.43
N THR A 65 1.24 14.05 -3.82
CA THR A 65 0.98 12.92 -2.95
C THR A 65 2.22 12.70 -2.10
N VAL A 66 2.10 13.01 -0.82
CA VAL A 66 3.12 12.72 0.19
C VAL A 66 2.89 11.29 0.69
N PRO A 67 3.87 10.38 0.60
CA PRO A 67 3.76 9.05 1.20
C PRO A 67 3.43 9.16 2.68
N LEU A 68 2.42 8.42 3.14
CA LEU A 68 2.13 8.33 4.56
C LEU A 68 3.31 7.63 5.27
N PRO A 69 3.60 7.99 6.54
CA PRO A 69 4.55 7.23 7.34
C PRO A 69 4.07 5.77 7.45
N PRO A 70 5.00 4.79 7.49
CA PRO A 70 4.62 3.40 7.68
C PRO A 70 3.82 3.26 8.99
N PRO A 71 2.74 2.46 9.01
CA PRO A 71 1.94 2.27 10.20
C PRO A 71 2.75 1.49 11.25
N PHE A 72 3.35 2.19 12.20
CA PHE A 72 4.04 1.57 13.33
C PHE A 72 3.01 1.02 14.33
N ALA A 73 2.95 -0.30 14.47
CA ALA A 73 2.19 -1.00 15.51
C ALA A 73 3.10 -1.62 16.60
N GLY A 74 4.31 -1.08 16.77
CA GLY A 74 5.28 -1.60 17.74
C GLY A 74 6.53 -0.72 17.85
N ASN A 75 7.31 -0.97 18.90
CA ASN A 75 8.54 -0.23 19.20
C ASN A 75 9.49 -0.19 17.99
N PRO A 76 10.20 0.93 17.74
CA PRO A 76 11.10 1.11 16.58
C PRO A 76 12.36 0.21 16.57
N HIS A 77 12.45 -0.78 17.45
CA HIS A 77 13.59 -1.69 17.58
C HIS A 77 13.33 -3.14 17.15
N GLU A 78 12.11 -3.51 16.76
CA GLU A 78 11.82 -4.91 16.39
C GLU A 78 11.47 -5.05 14.90
N MET A 79 12.39 -5.69 14.18
CA MET A 79 12.18 -6.21 12.83
C MET A 79 11.09 -7.29 12.88
N PRO A 80 10.08 -7.28 11.98
CA PRO A 80 9.01 -8.26 12.05
C PRO A 80 9.59 -9.63 11.65
N THR A 81 9.76 -10.48 12.65
CA THR A 81 10.10 -11.88 12.43
C THR A 81 8.82 -12.56 11.97
N SER A 82 8.86 -13.17 10.79
CA SER A 82 7.76 -13.92 10.20
C SER A 82 7.41 -15.12 11.08
N SER A 83 6.47 -14.96 12.01
CA SER A 83 5.87 -16.08 12.73
C SER A 83 4.45 -16.33 12.23
N SER A 84 4.28 -17.54 11.74
CA SER A 84 3.10 -18.13 11.13
C SER A 84 1.77 -17.91 11.87
N SER A 85 0.71 -17.88 11.07
CA SER A 85 -0.71 -17.86 11.37
C SER A 85 -1.17 -18.66 12.60
N THR A 86 -1.90 -17.98 13.50
CA THR A 86 -3.00 -18.56 14.28
C THR A 86 -4.26 -17.72 14.09
N ASN A 87 -5.35 -18.41 13.81
CA ASN A 87 -6.69 -17.85 13.67
C ASN A 87 -7.16 -17.39 15.05
N ASP A 88 -7.06 -16.10 15.34
CA ASP A 88 -7.63 -15.53 16.56
C ASP A 88 -8.79 -14.64 16.16
N ASN A 89 -9.97 -14.96 16.72
CA ASN A 89 -11.14 -14.08 16.79
C ASN A 89 -10.75 -12.81 17.58
N LYS A 90 -9.95 -11.95 16.95
CA LYS A 90 -9.47 -10.69 17.51
C LYS A 90 -10.66 -9.76 17.60
N VAL A 91 -11.33 -9.78 18.75
CA VAL A 91 -12.06 -8.61 19.25
C VAL A 91 -11.12 -7.43 19.03
N SER A 92 -11.53 -6.50 18.18
CA SER A 92 -10.72 -5.35 17.89
C SER A 92 -10.68 -4.49 19.15
N VAL A 93 -9.63 -4.66 19.96
CA VAL A 93 -9.41 -3.88 21.18
C VAL A 93 -8.99 -2.45 20.83
N CYS A 94 -9.29 -1.50 21.72
CA CYS A 94 -8.98 -0.10 21.55
C CYS A 94 -7.45 0.08 21.50
N PRO A 95 -6.89 0.71 20.46
CA PRO A 95 -5.43 0.83 20.31
C PRO A 95 -4.81 1.87 21.25
N ILE A 96 -5.62 2.64 22.00
CA ILE A 96 -5.15 3.61 22.99
C ILE A 96 -4.87 2.90 24.33
N CYS A 97 -5.80 2.08 24.81
CA CYS A 97 -5.67 1.41 26.12
C CYS A 97 -5.34 -0.09 26.03
N LEU A 98 -5.43 -0.69 24.84
CA LEU A 98 -5.17 -2.11 24.56
C LEU A 98 -5.97 -3.12 25.41
N THR A 99 -6.97 -2.64 26.14
CA THR A 99 -7.69 -3.42 27.15
C THR A 99 -9.18 -3.57 26.82
N ARG A 100 -9.82 -2.47 26.42
CA ARG A 100 -11.27 -2.42 26.18
C ARG A 100 -11.62 -2.67 24.71
N PRO A 101 -12.82 -3.19 24.39
CA PRO A 101 -13.28 -3.30 23.01
C PRO A 101 -13.45 -1.92 22.37
N LYS A 102 -13.45 -1.87 21.04
CA LYS A 102 -13.83 -0.68 20.29
C LYS A 102 -15.36 -0.56 20.27
N ASP A 103 -15.90 0.32 21.09
CA ASP A 103 -17.32 0.62 21.21
C ASP A 103 -17.66 2.08 20.83
N LEU A 104 -16.71 2.83 20.25
CA LEU A 104 -16.92 4.19 19.76
C LEU A 104 -16.30 4.40 18.38
N THR A 105 -17.08 4.96 17.44
CA THR A 105 -16.63 5.36 16.09
C THR A 105 -16.70 6.88 15.93
N PHE A 106 -15.66 7.49 15.38
CA PHE A 106 -15.64 8.91 15.01
C PHE A 106 -16.23 9.11 13.61
N GLY A 107 -16.66 10.34 13.28
CA GLY A 107 -17.15 10.69 11.93
C GLY A 107 -16.19 10.43 10.77
N CYS A 108 -14.90 10.25 11.06
CA CYS A 108 -13.89 9.86 10.09
C CYS A 108 -13.76 8.34 9.88
N GLY A 109 -14.57 7.52 10.56
CA GLY A 109 -14.58 6.06 10.46
C GLY A 109 -13.60 5.32 11.39
N HIS A 110 -12.68 6.03 12.06
CA HIS A 110 -11.77 5.41 13.04
C HIS A 110 -12.45 5.15 14.38
N GLN A 111 -11.91 4.18 15.12
CA GLN A 111 -12.58 3.61 16.29
C GLN A 111 -11.67 3.52 17.52
N THR A 112 -12.25 3.77 18.70
CA THR A 112 -11.64 3.62 20.03
C THR A 112 -12.64 3.00 20.99
N CYS A 113 -12.26 2.80 22.26
CA CYS A 113 -13.27 2.59 23.30
C CYS A 113 -13.92 3.92 23.71
N CYS A 114 -15.12 3.89 24.28
CA CYS A 114 -15.87 5.06 24.74
C CYS A 114 -15.06 5.90 25.72
N GLU A 115 -14.48 5.25 26.73
CA GLU A 115 -13.71 5.93 27.77
C GLU A 115 -12.46 6.66 27.23
N CYS A 116 -11.76 6.10 26.24
CA CYS A 116 -10.62 6.80 25.62
C CYS A 116 -11.05 7.86 24.60
N GLY A 117 -12.21 7.69 23.97
CA GLY A 117 -12.64 8.52 22.84
C GLY A 117 -13.56 9.69 23.20
N VAL A 118 -14.20 9.68 24.37
CA VAL A 118 -15.23 10.67 24.74
C VAL A 118 -14.68 12.09 24.89
N GLU A 119 -13.43 12.26 25.34
CA GLU A 119 -12.82 13.58 25.52
C GLU A 119 -11.94 14.03 24.34
N LEU A 120 -11.72 13.18 23.33
CA LEU A 120 -10.87 13.55 22.20
C LEU A 120 -11.52 14.61 21.30
N SER A 121 -10.84 15.73 21.07
CA SER A 121 -11.25 16.73 20.07
C SER A 121 -10.76 16.39 18.66
N TYR A 122 -9.63 15.68 18.56
CA TYR A 122 -9.02 15.27 17.29
C TYR A 122 -8.85 13.75 17.24
N CYS A 123 -9.05 13.18 16.06
CA CYS A 123 -8.85 11.76 15.84
C CYS A 123 -7.35 11.41 15.95
N PRO A 124 -6.95 10.46 16.81
CA PRO A 124 -5.54 10.12 17.00
C PRO A 124 -4.92 9.36 15.82
N PHE A 125 -5.74 8.91 14.85
CA PHE A 125 -5.27 8.15 13.69
C PHE A 125 -5.11 9.00 12.42
N CYS A 126 -5.96 10.02 12.24
CA CYS A 126 -5.94 10.85 11.03
C CYS A 126 -5.82 12.35 11.30
N GLY A 127 -5.76 12.78 12.55
CA GLY A 127 -5.59 14.19 12.93
C GLY A 127 -6.81 15.10 12.65
N ASN A 128 -7.88 14.56 12.04
CA ASN A 128 -9.09 15.33 11.75
C ASN A 128 -9.85 15.71 13.02
N LEU A 129 -10.46 16.89 13.01
CA LEU A 129 -11.39 17.33 14.07
C LEU A 129 -12.57 16.35 14.16
N ILE A 130 -12.87 15.88 15.37
CA ILE A 130 -13.98 14.95 15.60
C ILE A 130 -15.29 15.74 15.66
N GLN A 131 -16.04 15.71 14.55
CA GLN A 131 -17.35 16.34 14.47
C GLN A 131 -18.46 15.46 15.06
N THR A 132 -18.32 14.14 14.95
CA THR A 132 -19.34 13.18 15.41
C THR A 132 -18.69 12.00 16.14
N LYS A 133 -19.37 11.50 17.17
CA LYS A 133 -19.01 10.33 17.96
C LYS A 133 -20.22 9.41 18.07
N VAL A 134 -20.09 8.17 17.65
CA VAL A 134 -21.18 7.18 17.62
C VAL A 134 -20.77 5.98 18.46
N VAL A 135 -21.55 5.70 19.51
CA VAL A 135 -21.39 4.49 20.32
C VAL A 135 -21.93 3.30 19.52
N LEU A 136 -21.11 2.28 19.35
CA LEU A 136 -21.47 1.04 18.68
C LEU A 136 -22.25 0.17 19.67
N ARG A 137 -23.51 -0.10 19.36
CA ARG A 137 -24.37 -1.01 20.14
C ARG A 137 -24.30 -2.42 19.58
#